data_AF-A0AAN8PP48-F1
#
_entry.id   AF-A0AAN8PP48-F1
#
_cell.length_a   1.000
_cell.length_b   1.000
_cell.length_c   1.000
_cell.angle_alpha   90.00
_cell.angle_beta   90.00
_cell.angle_gamma   90.00
#
_symmetry.space_group_name_H-M   'P 1'
#
loop_
_entity.id
_entity.type
_entity.pdbx_description
1 polymer ?
#
loop_
_entity_poly.entity_id
_entity_poly.type
_entity_poly.pdbx_seq_one_letter_code
_entity_poly.pdbx_strand_id
1 'polypeptide(L)'
;MAGLEGYFSIKGCVFHWSQAVFRKIQECSLQVAYNERGDAYNFLRQLMALPFLPEEKIHGASMDMFQKTEDERVISVLEYVENQWISIRVFSAKSWSVFMRSVRTNNDVEG
;
A
#
# COMPACT_ATOMS: atom_id res chain seq x y z
N MET A 1 16.61 27.21 25.37
CA MET A 1 15.57 26.16 25.47
C MET A 1 15.63 25.33 24.19
N ALA A 2 16.54 24.36 24.13
CA ALA A 2 16.65 23.47 22.98
C ALA A 2 15.54 22.41 23.11
N GLY A 3 14.53 22.50 22.24
CA GLY A 3 13.45 21.54 22.17
C GLY A 3 13.97 20.20 21.68
N LEU A 4 13.90 19.19 22.53
CA LEU A 4 14.00 17.78 22.14
C LEU A 4 12.71 17.41 21.39
N GLU A 5 12.59 17.81 20.12
CA GLU A 5 11.65 17.15 19.22
C GLU A 5 12.25 15.78 18.87
N GLY A 6 12.01 14.81 19.75
CA GLY A 6 12.17 13.40 19.44
C GLY A 6 11.26 13.08 18.26
N TYR A 7 11.83 13.04 17.06
CA TYR A 7 11.12 12.72 15.82
C TYR A 7 10.76 11.22 15.84
N PHE A 8 9.67 10.87 16.53
CA PHE A 8 9.12 9.52 16.46
C PHE A 8 8.67 9.28 15.01
N SER A 9 9.48 8.53 14.26
CA SER A 9 9.13 8.11 12.91
C SER A 9 8.09 6.99 13.01
N ILE A 10 6.81 7.33 12.81
CA ILE A 10 5.76 6.32 12.65
C ILE A 10 6.17 5.39 11.52
N LYS A 11 6.26 4.09 11.82
CA LYS A 11 6.54 3.04 10.84
C LYS A 11 5.25 2.28 10.56
N GLY A 12 4.82 2.30 9.31
CA GLY A 12 3.75 1.43 8.83
C GLY A 12 4.17 -0.04 8.87
N CYS A 13 3.18 -0.92 9.00
CA CYS A 13 3.36 -2.37 8.93
C CYS A 13 2.67 -2.90 7.66
N VAL A 14 3.32 -3.81 6.94
CA VAL A 14 2.76 -4.44 5.73
C VAL A 14 1.44 -5.15 6.02
N PHE A 15 1.27 -5.67 7.24
CA PHE A 15 0.02 -6.28 7.67
C PHE A 15 -1.15 -5.29 7.63
N HIS A 16 -1.03 -4.16 8.32
CA HIS A 16 -2.07 -3.12 8.36
C HIS A 16 -2.29 -2.48 6.99
N TRP A 17 -1.23 -2.28 6.21
CA TRP A 17 -1.32 -1.88 4.81
C TRP A 17 -2.17 -2.87 3.99
N SER A 18 -1.82 -4.16 4.05
CA SER A 18 -2.53 -5.20 3.28
C SER A 18 -3.99 -5.29 3.73
N GLN A 19 -4.26 -5.16 5.02
CA GLN A 19 -5.61 -5.15 5.57
C GLN A 19 -6.41 -3.94 5.08
N ALA A 20 -5.82 -2.74 5.06
CA ALA A 20 -6.47 -1.53 4.58
C ALA A 20 -6.82 -1.61 3.09
N VAL A 21 -5.87 -2.04 2.26
CA VAL A 21 -6.11 -2.25 0.82
C VAL A 21 -7.16 -3.34 0.59
N PHE A 22 -7.12 -4.44 1.36
CA PHE A 22 -8.12 -5.50 1.24
C PHE A 22 -9.53 -5.04 1.61
N ARG A 23 -9.68 -4.23 2.66
CA ARG A 23 -10.99 -3.61 2.98
C ARG A 23 -11.50 -2.78 1.82
N LYS A 24 -10.63 -2.02 1.15
CA LYS A 24 -11.03 -1.26 -0.04
C LYS A 24 -11.45 -2.15 -1.22
N ILE A 25 -10.75 -3.26 -1.45
CA ILE A 25 -11.15 -4.27 -2.44
C ILE A 25 -12.55 -4.82 -2.15
N GLN A 26 -12.88 -5.04 -0.88
CA GLN A 26 -14.22 -5.48 -0.46
C GLN A 26 -15.28 -4.40 -0.72
N GLU A 27 -15.00 -3.14 -0.35
CA GLU A 27 -15.90 -2.00 -0.63
C GLU A 27 -16.18 -1.82 -2.13
N CYS A 28 -15.18 -2.05 -2.97
CA CYS A 28 -15.30 -2.00 -4.43
C CYS A 28 -15.92 -3.27 -5.04
N SER A 29 -16.45 -4.18 -4.23
CA SER A 29 -17.08 -5.44 -4.67
C SER A 29 -16.15 -6.34 -5.51
N LEU A 30 -14.84 -6.28 -5.25
CA LEU A 30 -13.82 -7.09 -5.94
C LEU A 30 -13.43 -8.35 -5.16
N GLN A 31 -14.02 -8.60 -3.99
CA GLN A 31 -13.65 -9.73 -3.14
C GLN A 31 -13.80 -11.09 -3.84
N VAL A 32 -14.88 -11.30 -4.59
CA VAL A 32 -15.10 -12.55 -5.33
C VAL A 32 -14.02 -12.73 -6.40
N ALA A 33 -13.82 -11.73 -7.26
CA ALA A 33 -12.80 -11.75 -8.30
C ALA A 33 -11.37 -11.93 -7.75
N TYR A 34 -11.09 -11.34 -6.57
CA TYR A 34 -9.83 -11.54 -5.87
C TYR A 34 -9.67 -13.00 -5.38
N ASN A 35 -10.73 -13.62 -4.86
CA ASN A 35 -10.69 -15.00 -4.36
C ASN A 35 -10.60 -16.05 -5.46
N GLU A 36 -11.08 -15.74 -6.66
CA GLU A 36 -10.97 -16.59 -7.85
C GLU A 36 -9.54 -16.71 -8.39
N ARG A 37 -8.60 -15.89 -7.89
CA ARG A 37 -7.16 -15.95 -8.21
C ARG A 37 -6.83 -15.79 -9.71
N GLY A 38 -7.67 -15.06 -10.44
CA GLY A 38 -7.45 -14.68 -11.85
C GLY A 38 -6.64 -13.38 -12.02
N ASP A 39 -6.88 -12.66 -13.11
CA ASP A 39 -6.12 -11.44 -13.46
C ASP A 39 -6.30 -10.32 -12.43
N ALA A 40 -7.53 -10.12 -11.94
CA ALA A 40 -7.83 -9.15 -10.89
C ALA A 40 -7.03 -9.44 -9.60
N TYR A 41 -6.89 -10.71 -9.23
CA TYR A 41 -6.05 -11.10 -8.09
C TYR A 41 -4.59 -10.73 -8.32
N ASN A 42 -4.01 -11.11 -9.45
CA ASN A 42 -2.61 -10.81 -9.76
C ASN A 42 -2.33 -9.31 -9.75
N PHE A 43 -3.23 -8.52 -10.34
CA PHE A 43 -3.14 -7.07 -10.38
C PHE A 43 -3.23 -6.45 -8.97
N LEU A 44 -4.24 -6.83 -8.18
CA LEU A 44 -4.41 -6.31 -6.82
C LEU A 44 -3.29 -6.76 -5.87
N ARG A 45 -2.67 -7.92 -6.11
CA ARG A 45 -1.48 -8.37 -5.38
C ARG A 45 -0.24 -7.55 -5.73
N GLN A 46 -0.08 -7.10 -6.97
CA GLN A 46 0.97 -6.15 -7.33
C GLN A 46 0.79 -4.82 -6.59
N LEU A 47 -0.46 -4.33 -6.48
CA LEU A 47 -0.77 -3.14 -5.69
C LEU A 47 -0.41 -3.33 -4.21
N MET A 48 -0.78 -4.48 -3.63
CA MET A 48 -0.43 -4.80 -2.24
C MET A 48 1.08 -4.95 -2.03
N ALA A 49 1.87 -5.17 -3.09
CA ALA A 49 3.31 -5.31 -3.03
C ALA A 49 4.09 -3.98 -3.13
N LEU A 50 3.41 -2.84 -3.33
CA LEU A 50 4.06 -1.52 -3.36
C LEU A 50 5.01 -1.24 -2.18
N PRO A 51 4.74 -1.66 -0.91
CA PRO A 51 5.66 -1.42 0.19
C PRO A 51 7.05 -2.04 0.03
N PHE A 52 7.20 -3.01 -0.87
CA PHE A 52 8.47 -3.66 -1.16
C PHE A 52 9.29 -2.91 -2.21
N LEU A 53 8.76 -1.84 -2.80
CA LEU A 53 9.51 -0.98 -3.70
C LEU A 53 10.27 0.12 -2.92
N PRO A 54 11.40 0.60 -3.48
CA PRO A 54 12.00 1.85 -3.04
C PRO A 54 10.96 2.98 -3.06
N GLU A 55 11.01 3.89 -2.09
CA GLU A 55 10.07 5.01 -1.93
C GLU A 55 9.87 5.79 -3.23
N GLU A 56 10.98 6.10 -3.89
CA GLU A 56 11.02 6.88 -5.12
C GLU A 56 10.38 6.17 -6.32
N LYS A 57 10.17 4.85 -6.25
CA LYS A 57 9.54 4.06 -7.32
C LYS A 57 8.05 3.79 -7.08
N ILE A 58 7.54 4.01 -5.87
CA ILE A 58 6.17 3.66 -5.50
C ILE A 58 5.16 4.44 -6.35
N HIS A 59 5.30 5.77 -6.44
CA HIS A 59 4.38 6.60 -7.22
C HIS A 59 4.46 6.32 -8.73
N GLY A 60 5.65 6.03 -9.26
CA GLY A 60 5.77 5.62 -10.67
C GLY A 60 5.06 4.30 -10.94
N ALA A 61 5.25 3.32 -10.07
CA ALA A 61 4.62 2.01 -10.21
C ALA A 61 3.09 2.08 -10.13
N SER A 62 2.51 2.89 -9.25
CA SER A 62 1.06 3.08 -9.19
C SER A 62 0.51 3.80 -10.44
N MET A 63 1.21 4.81 -10.97
CA MET A 63 0.83 5.45 -12.24
C MET A 63 0.83 4.46 -13.42
N ASP A 64 1.85 3.60 -13.49
CA ASP A 64 1.90 2.53 -14.50
C ASP A 64 0.73 1.53 -14.36
N MET A 65 0.21 1.34 -13.15
CA MET A 65 -0.97 0.49 -12.92
C MET A 65 -2.25 1.13 -13.45
N PHE A 66 -2.44 2.44 -13.28
CA PHE A 66 -3.60 3.16 -13.87
C PHE A 66 -3.69 2.98 -15.39
N GLN A 67 -2.55 2.91 -16.08
CA GLN A 67 -2.51 2.73 -17.54
C GLN A 67 -2.86 1.31 -18.01
N LYS A 68 -2.90 0.34 -17.09
CA LYS A 68 -3.06 -1.10 -17.40
C LYS A 68 -4.46 -1.64 -17.14
N THR A 69 -5.39 -0.81 -16.70
CA THR A 69 -6.75 -1.23 -16.34
C THR A 69 -7.78 -0.19 -16.73
N GLU A 70 -8.90 -0.66 -17.25
CA GLU A 70 -10.11 0.15 -17.50
C GLU A 70 -11.25 -0.22 -16.52
N ASP A 71 -11.06 -1.25 -15.67
CA ASP A 71 -12.06 -1.62 -14.66
C ASP A 71 -12.17 -0.52 -13.59
N GLU A 72 -13.29 0.21 -13.62
CA GLU A 72 -13.61 1.33 -12.72
C GLU A 72 -13.50 0.95 -11.23
N ARG A 73 -13.78 -0.31 -10.88
CA ARG A 73 -13.67 -0.79 -9.49
C ARG A 73 -12.22 -0.91 -9.09
N VAL A 74 -11.35 -1.39 -9.98
CA VAL A 74 -9.90 -1.47 -9.74
C VAL A 74 -9.30 -0.07 -9.69
N ILE A 75 -9.72 0.81 -10.60
CA ILE A 75 -9.34 2.23 -10.59
C ILE A 75 -9.69 2.88 -9.25
N SER A 76 -10.89 2.63 -8.71
CA SER A 76 -11.30 3.14 -7.38
C SER A 76 -10.39 2.66 -6.23
N VAL A 77 -9.82 1.45 -6.33
CA VAL A 77 -8.83 0.96 -5.34
C VAL A 77 -7.49 1.67 -5.52
N LEU A 78 -7.05 1.89 -6.77
CA LEU A 78 -5.82 2.63 -7.07
C LEU A 78 -5.90 4.08 -6.59
N GLU A 79 -7.02 4.76 -6.83
CA GLU A 79 -7.26 6.13 -6.36
C GLU A 79 -7.26 6.22 -4.84
N TYR A 80 -7.84 5.24 -4.15
CA TYR A 80 -7.75 5.15 -2.70
C TYR A 80 -6.28 5.05 -2.25
N VAL A 81 -5.49 4.17 -2.87
CA VAL A 81 -4.07 4.02 -2.55
C VAL A 81 -3.31 5.32 -2.79
N GLU A 82 -3.49 5.94 -3.94
CA GLU A 82 -2.84 7.22 -4.27
C GLU A 82 -3.15 8.31 -3.26
N ASN A 83 -4.43 8.55 -3.03
CA ASN A 83 -4.86 9.68 -2.21
C ASN A 83 -4.51 9.50 -0.73
N GLN A 84 -4.62 8.28 -0.21
CA GLN A 84 -4.48 8.01 1.23
C GLN A 84 -3.08 7.62 1.65
N TRP A 85 -2.25 7.09 0.74
CA TRP A 85 -0.98 6.47 1.13
C TRP A 85 0.23 7.00 0.37
N ILE A 86 0.05 7.60 -0.81
CA ILE A 86 1.16 8.10 -1.63
C ILE A 86 1.20 9.63 -1.60
N SER A 87 0.06 10.27 -1.86
CA SER A 87 -0.04 11.72 -2.03
C SER A 87 -0.21 12.49 -0.71
N ILE A 88 -0.62 11.85 0.38
CA ILE A 88 -0.80 12.52 1.68
C ILE A 88 0.54 12.77 2.38
N ARG A 89 0.70 13.97 2.95
CA ARG A 89 1.95 14.39 3.62
C ARG A 89 2.17 13.77 5.01
N VAL A 90 1.12 13.25 5.64
CA VAL A 90 1.18 12.73 7.02
C VAL A 90 1.75 11.30 7.07
N PHE A 91 1.40 10.47 6.08
CA PHE A 91 1.87 9.08 5.95
C PHE A 91 2.53 8.87 4.58
N SER A 92 3.68 9.53 4.36
CA SER A 92 4.39 9.39 3.09
C SER A 92 4.88 7.95 2.86
N ALA A 93 5.17 7.60 1.62
CA ALA A 93 5.73 6.30 1.23
C ALA A 93 6.95 5.86 2.07
N LYS A 94 7.76 6.81 2.56
CA LYS A 94 8.86 6.55 3.53
C LYS A 94 8.42 5.85 4.81
N SER A 95 7.22 6.17 5.29
CA SER A 95 6.71 5.70 6.58
C SER A 95 6.32 4.22 6.52
N TRP A 96 5.82 3.74 5.38
CA TRP A 96 5.31 2.37 5.21
C TRP A 96 6.11 1.49 4.25
N SER A 97 7.03 2.04 3.44
CA SER A 97 7.96 1.21 2.67
C SER A 97 8.85 0.39 3.61
N VAL A 98 8.92 -0.90 3.31
CA VAL A 98 9.77 -1.90 3.99
C VAL A 98 10.95 -2.33 3.12
N PHE A 99 11.17 -1.66 1.99
CA PHE A 99 12.33 -1.89 1.14
C PHE A 99 13.63 -1.79 1.97
N MET A 100 14.52 -2.77 1.79
CA MET A 100 15.80 -2.90 2.51
C MET A 100 15.72 -3.00 4.05
N ARG A 101 14.55 -3.29 4.64
CA ARG A 101 14.47 -3.60 6.09
C ARG A 101 14.89 -5.05 6.36
N SER A 102 15.69 -5.25 7.41
CA SER A 102 16.19 -6.56 7.86
C SER A 102 15.07 -7.45 8.43
N VAL A 103 14.06 -6.85 9.07
CA VAL A 103 12.84 -7.54 9.51
C VAL A 103 11.80 -7.42 8.40
N ARG A 104 11.62 -8.51 7.65
CA ARG A 104 10.70 -8.62 6.50
C ARG A 104 9.34 -9.22 6.85
N THR A 105 9.16 -9.64 8.10
CA THR A 105 7.93 -10.27 8.61
C THR A 105 7.54 -9.63 9.93
N ASN A 106 6.26 -9.32 10.04
CA ASN A 106 5.53 -8.75 11.17
C ASN A 106 5.58 -9.57 12.47
N ASN A 107 6.19 -10.77 12.49
CA ASN A 107 6.25 -11.64 13.66
C ASN A 107 6.84 -11.02 14.95
N ASP A 108 7.52 -9.88 14.91
CA ASP A 108 8.07 -9.21 16.10
C ASP A 108 7.16 -8.12 16.70
N VAL A 109 6.03 -7.80 16.08
CA VAL A 109 5.12 -6.72 16.52
C VAL A 109 3.65 -7.15 16.54
N GLU A 110 3.40 -8.46 16.50
CA GLU A 110 2.07 -9.08 16.58
C GLU A 110 1.66 -9.25 18.05
N GLY A 111 1.10 -8.17 18.60
CA GLY A 111 0.22 -8.19 19.79
C GLY A 111 -1.20 -7.85 19.39
#